data_AF-A0A968PVB0-F1
#
_entry.id   AF-A0A968PVB0-F1
#
_cell.length_a   1.000
_cell.length_b   1.000
_cell.length_c   1.000
_cell.angle_alpha   90.00
_cell.angle_beta   90.00
_cell.angle_gamma   90.00
#
_symmetry.space_group_name_H-M   'P 1'
#
loop_
_entity.id
_entity.type
_entity.pdbx_description
1 polymer ?
#
loop_
_entity_poly.entity_id
_entity_poly.type
_entity_poly.pdbx_seq_one_letter_code
_entity_poly.pdbx_strand_id
1 'polypeptide(L)'
;MQTHSFRKRDAGFSLSTRQWGAMILAIPVVCLTVPLAWSLWLRQQSVADRPTEQPAVETDAQQLLVEQNQQLEQQRSLILVLAAAASIGILNSVAAWYFLNRLCRELQEQAKLLQESEKLTQAIATHVADGIITLHQGQIETFNSAATQMFGYEPAEVKGKEISLLLPLADEDGGAIAQSNSTQIAPQIMTGKLFQPVRQQRGMGKHKAGTPFPIEVSVSDIPVNDRRLVVIHDITAKEQAEAELKRQSNELNRLNTALSKTKSELQSVYVACYDLKSPLQAIAHLSKWIEADLNNWVVEETQPQMNLLRERVDRMEGLIHGILQQTPGKDEG
;
A
#
# COMPACT_ATOMS: atom_id res chain seq x y z
N MET A 1 -1.09 57.76 -6.18
CA MET A 1 -0.37 57.41 -4.93
C MET A 1 -0.86 56.02 -4.53
N GLN A 2 -0.10 54.93 -4.46
CA GLN A 2 1.33 54.66 -4.44
C GLN A 2 1.66 53.48 -5.36
N THR A 3 2.92 53.43 -5.80
CA THR A 3 3.54 52.53 -6.75
C THR A 3 4.19 51.32 -6.07
N HIS A 4 4.01 50.10 -6.60
CA HIS A 4 4.91 48.96 -6.36
C HIS A 4 4.92 48.07 -7.62
N SER A 5 5.80 48.33 -8.57
CA SER A 5 7.17 47.79 -8.71
C SER A 5 7.20 46.27 -8.98
N PHE A 6 7.19 45.95 -10.28
CA PHE A 6 7.61 44.68 -10.87
C PHE A 6 8.98 44.25 -10.32
N ARG A 7 9.08 43.07 -9.69
CA ARG A 7 10.35 42.46 -9.30
C ARG A 7 10.59 41.21 -10.15
N LYS A 8 11.51 41.33 -11.11
CA LYS A 8 12.12 40.20 -11.84
C LYS A 8 12.69 39.22 -10.81
N ARG A 9 12.39 37.93 -10.96
CA ARG A 9 13.10 36.86 -10.26
C ARG A 9 14.34 36.52 -11.08
N ASP A 10 15.49 36.98 -10.58
CA ASP A 10 16.80 36.53 -11.04
C ASP A 10 16.95 35.04 -10.68
N ALA A 11 17.00 34.18 -11.70
CA ALA A 11 17.44 32.80 -11.56
C ALA A 11 18.99 32.80 -11.47
N GLY A 12 19.50 33.14 -10.28
CA GLY A 12 20.91 33.00 -9.97
C GLY A 12 21.28 31.52 -9.86
N PHE A 13 21.82 30.96 -10.95
CA PHE A 13 22.58 29.71 -10.92
C PHE A 13 23.85 29.95 -10.08
N SER A 14 23.78 29.75 -8.77
CA SER A 14 24.98 29.69 -7.93
C SER A 14 25.61 28.31 -8.10
N LEU A 15 26.40 28.12 -9.16
CA LEU A 15 27.34 27.00 -9.21
C LEU A 15 28.31 27.17 -8.04
N SER A 16 28.42 26.15 -7.20
CA SER A 16 29.34 26.18 -6.06
C SER A 16 30.77 26.41 -6.56
N THR A 17 31.57 27.12 -5.77
CA THR A 17 33.00 27.39 -6.02
C THR A 17 33.84 26.15 -6.35
N ARG A 18 33.34 24.94 -6.05
CA ARG A 18 33.95 23.66 -6.44
C ARG A 18 33.77 23.29 -7.92
N GLN A 19 32.69 23.73 -8.59
CA GLN A 19 32.45 23.41 -10.01
C GLN A 19 33.32 24.25 -10.96
N TRP A 20 33.64 25.49 -10.60
CA TRP A 20 34.62 26.30 -11.35
C TRP A 20 36.04 25.76 -11.23
N GLY A 21 36.40 25.17 -10.07
CA GLY A 21 37.73 24.59 -9.86
C GLY A 21 38.05 23.44 -10.82
N ALA A 22 37.07 22.60 -11.17
CA ALA A 22 37.28 21.47 -12.07
C ALA A 22 37.35 21.87 -13.55
N MET A 23 36.57 22.87 -14.00
CA MET A 23 36.67 23.40 -15.37
C MET A 23 37.94 24.21 -15.61
N ILE A 24 38.43 24.92 -14.59
CA ILE A 24 39.67 25.72 -14.70
C ILE A 24 40.93 24.84 -14.69
N LEU A 25 40.87 23.60 -14.17
CA LEU A 25 42.01 22.67 -14.18
C LEU A 25 42.19 21.91 -15.51
N ALA A 26 41.19 21.85 -16.39
CA ALA A 26 41.28 21.14 -17.66
C ALA A 26 41.89 21.99 -18.80
N ILE A 27 41.78 23.32 -18.72
CA ILE A 27 42.27 24.26 -19.75
C ILE A 27 43.82 24.40 -19.78
N PRO A 28 44.56 24.36 -18.65
CA PRO A 28 46.02 24.51 -18.66
C PRO A 28 46.76 23.31 -19.26
N VAL A 29 46.18 22.11 -19.22
CA VAL A 29 46.88 20.88 -19.66
C VAL A 29 46.95 20.79 -21.19
N VAL A 30 45.96 21.34 -21.90
CA VAL A 30 45.98 21.41 -23.38
C VAL A 30 46.93 22.52 -23.88
N CYS A 31 47.15 23.58 -23.11
CA CYS A 31 48.05 24.67 -23.49
C CYS A 31 49.54 24.39 -23.24
N LEU A 32 49.89 23.43 -22.37
CA LEU A 32 51.29 23.11 -22.04
C LEU A 32 51.93 22.05 -22.95
N THR A 33 51.14 21.21 -23.62
CA THR A 33 51.67 20.12 -24.45
C THR A 33 52.07 20.57 -25.85
N VAL A 34 51.36 21.54 -26.44
CA VAL A 34 51.66 22.09 -27.76
C VAL A 34 53.01 22.84 -27.82
N PRO A 35 53.39 23.69 -26.84
CA PRO A 35 54.69 24.37 -26.82
C PRO A 35 55.86 23.42 -26.53
N LEU A 36 55.64 22.35 -25.77
CA LEU A 36 56.67 21.34 -25.47
C LEU A 36 56.98 20.48 -26.70
N ALA A 37 55.96 20.06 -27.44
CA ALA A 37 56.13 19.39 -28.73
C ALA A 37 56.78 20.32 -29.77
N TRP A 38 56.39 21.61 -29.82
CA TRP A 38 56.98 22.61 -30.72
C TRP A 38 58.45 22.93 -30.37
N SER A 39 58.78 23.02 -29.08
CA SER A 39 60.16 23.29 -28.63
C SER A 39 61.08 22.08 -28.81
N LEU A 40 60.58 20.85 -28.62
CA LEU A 40 61.33 19.63 -28.97
C LEU A 40 61.56 19.51 -30.48
N TRP A 41 60.56 19.85 -31.29
CA TRP A 41 60.66 19.88 -32.75
C TRP A 41 61.68 20.92 -33.25
N LEU A 42 61.64 22.15 -32.72
CA LEU A 42 62.63 23.20 -33.02
C LEU A 42 64.05 22.82 -32.59
N ARG A 43 64.20 22.15 -31.44
CA ARG A 43 65.52 21.74 -30.94
C ARG A 43 66.14 20.65 -31.81
N GLN A 44 65.32 19.74 -32.35
CA GLN A 44 65.77 18.71 -33.31
C GLN A 44 66.23 19.34 -34.63
N GLN A 45 65.53 20.36 -35.11
CA GLN A 45 65.90 21.04 -36.36
C GLN A 45 67.25 21.76 -36.26
N SER A 46 67.60 22.30 -35.08
CA SER A 46 68.89 22.99 -34.85
C SER A 46 70.11 22.06 -34.80
N VAL A 47 69.92 20.75 -34.56
CA VAL A 47 71.03 19.77 -34.49
C VAL A 47 71.40 19.27 -35.89
N ALA A 48 70.47 19.31 -36.84
CA ALA A 48 70.69 18.88 -38.23
C ALA A 48 71.58 19.83 -39.05
N ASP A 49 71.84 21.05 -38.56
CA ASP A 49 72.49 22.13 -39.33
C ASP A 49 73.98 22.35 -38.95
N ARG A 50 74.61 21.39 -38.24
CA ARG A 50 76.06 21.42 -38.03
C ARG A 50 76.76 20.81 -39.24
N PRO A 51 77.60 21.54 -39.99
CA PRO A 51 78.37 20.95 -41.06
C PRO A 51 79.44 20.02 -40.47
N THR A 52 79.24 18.71 -40.60
CA THR A 52 80.30 17.72 -40.44
C THR A 52 81.15 17.72 -41.70
N GLU A 53 82.33 18.34 -41.63
CA GLU A 53 83.40 18.12 -42.60
C GLU A 53 83.85 16.65 -42.54
N GLN A 54 83.52 15.85 -43.55
CA GLN A 54 84.20 14.59 -43.85
C GLN A 54 84.40 14.44 -45.38
N PRO A 55 85.57 13.93 -45.82
CA PRO A 55 85.98 13.97 -47.21
C PRO A 55 85.31 12.89 -48.06
N ALA A 56 85.20 13.17 -49.35
CA ALA A 56 84.61 12.33 -50.37
C ALA A 56 85.31 10.97 -50.49
N VAL A 57 84.58 9.89 -50.22
CA VAL A 57 84.51 8.55 -50.86
C VAL A 57 83.87 7.63 -49.82
N GLU A 58 82.53 7.64 -49.78
CA GLU A 58 81.71 6.69 -49.02
C GLU A 58 80.49 6.34 -49.87
N THR A 59 80.28 5.04 -50.01
CA THR A 59 79.52 4.34 -51.05
C THR A 59 78.02 4.67 -51.02
N ASP A 60 77.35 4.64 -52.18
CA ASP A 60 75.89 4.81 -52.34
C ASP A 60 75.07 4.03 -51.28
N ALA A 61 75.60 2.90 -50.80
CA ALA A 61 75.03 2.10 -49.72
C ALA A 61 74.93 2.84 -48.36
N GLN A 62 75.92 3.67 -47.98
CA GLN A 62 75.87 4.44 -46.73
C GLN A 62 74.87 5.59 -46.83
N GLN A 63 74.79 6.27 -47.98
CA GLN A 63 73.75 7.29 -48.22
C GLN A 63 72.34 6.69 -48.18
N LEU A 64 72.15 5.52 -48.81
CA LEU A 64 70.88 4.80 -48.78
C LEU A 64 70.49 4.39 -47.34
N LEU A 65 71.45 3.93 -46.53
CA LEU A 65 71.19 3.57 -45.13
C LEU A 65 70.82 4.78 -44.27
N VAL A 66 71.43 5.95 -44.52
CA VAL A 66 71.07 7.20 -43.83
C VAL A 66 69.66 7.62 -44.20
N GLU A 67 69.31 7.58 -45.49
CA GLU A 67 67.95 7.92 -45.95
C GLU A 67 66.90 6.95 -45.38
N GLN A 68 67.17 5.64 -45.38
CA GLN A 68 66.28 4.65 -44.77
C GLN A 68 66.14 4.82 -43.25
N ASN A 69 67.23 5.10 -42.53
CA ASN A 69 67.16 5.37 -41.09
C ASN A 69 66.37 6.64 -40.79
N GLN A 70 66.54 7.69 -41.59
CA GLN A 70 65.80 8.94 -41.45
C GLN A 70 64.30 8.73 -41.73
N GLN A 71 63.95 7.93 -42.74
CA GLN A 71 62.56 7.52 -42.99
C GLN A 71 61.98 6.69 -41.84
N LEU A 72 62.74 5.74 -41.29
CA LEU A 72 62.32 4.93 -40.15
C LEU A 72 62.10 5.77 -38.88
N GLU A 73 62.96 6.76 -38.62
CA GLU A 73 62.79 7.69 -37.49
C GLU A 73 61.57 8.59 -37.66
N GLN A 74 61.31 9.07 -38.88
CA GLN A 74 60.09 9.81 -39.20
C GLN A 74 58.84 8.94 -39.00
N GLN A 75 58.84 7.69 -39.45
CA GLN A 75 57.71 6.77 -39.23
C GLN A 75 57.49 6.48 -37.74
N ARG A 76 58.54 6.22 -36.97
CA ARG A 76 58.44 5.96 -35.52
C ARG A 76 57.85 7.13 -34.76
N SER A 77 58.30 8.36 -35.05
CA SER A 77 57.79 9.56 -34.39
C SER A 77 56.31 9.82 -34.72
N LEU A 78 55.90 9.63 -35.98
CA LEU A 78 54.51 9.75 -36.41
C LEU A 78 53.60 8.76 -35.66
N ILE A 79 54.00 7.48 -35.56
CA ILE A 79 53.25 6.44 -34.85
C ILE A 79 53.05 6.82 -33.37
N LEU A 80 54.09 7.33 -32.70
CA LEU A 80 54.00 7.74 -31.29
C LEU A 80 53.03 8.91 -31.09
N VAL A 81 53.03 9.89 -31.99
CA VAL A 81 52.10 11.04 -31.91
C VAL A 81 50.65 10.57 -32.10
N LEU A 82 50.39 9.71 -33.08
CA LEU A 82 49.05 9.16 -33.30
C LEU A 82 48.58 8.30 -32.10
N ALA A 83 49.47 7.49 -31.54
CA ALA A 83 49.17 6.67 -30.36
C ALA A 83 48.86 7.54 -29.13
N ALA A 84 49.59 8.64 -28.92
CA ALA A 84 49.33 9.58 -27.83
C ALA A 84 47.97 10.28 -28.02
N ALA A 85 47.67 10.75 -29.23
CA ALA A 85 46.39 11.38 -29.55
C ALA A 85 45.20 10.42 -29.34
N ALA A 86 45.33 9.17 -29.79
CA ALA A 86 44.32 8.13 -29.57
C ALA A 86 44.11 7.84 -28.08
N SER A 87 45.21 7.74 -27.31
CA SER A 87 45.17 7.48 -25.87
C SER A 87 44.44 8.59 -25.09
N ILE A 88 44.69 9.86 -25.45
CA ILE A 88 43.98 11.01 -24.88
C ILE A 88 42.50 10.98 -25.25
N GLY A 89 42.17 10.64 -26.51
CA GLY A 89 40.79 10.50 -26.97
C GLY A 89 40.02 9.42 -26.21
N ILE A 90 40.64 8.27 -25.97
CA ILE A 90 40.06 7.18 -25.19
C ILE A 90 39.86 7.63 -23.73
N LEU A 91 40.86 8.25 -23.11
CA LEU A 91 40.78 8.74 -21.74
C LEU A 91 39.64 9.75 -21.57
N ASN A 92 39.51 10.71 -22.49
CA ASN A 92 38.42 11.69 -22.47
C ASN A 92 37.05 11.05 -22.68
N SER A 93 36.96 10.06 -23.57
CA SER A 93 35.71 9.33 -23.81
C SER A 93 35.27 8.52 -22.59
N VAL A 94 36.22 7.88 -21.89
CA VAL A 94 35.96 7.15 -20.65
C VAL A 94 35.55 8.11 -19.54
N ALA A 95 36.23 9.26 -19.40
CA ALA A 95 35.87 10.28 -18.43
C ALA A 95 34.46 10.87 -18.69
N ALA A 96 34.15 11.16 -19.96
CA ALA A 96 32.83 11.62 -20.38
C ALA A 96 31.76 10.57 -20.09
N TRP A 97 32.00 9.30 -20.45
CA TRP A 97 31.10 8.19 -20.15
C TRP A 97 30.85 8.05 -18.65
N TYR A 98 31.90 8.08 -17.83
CA TYR A 98 31.78 8.00 -16.37
C TYR A 98 30.94 9.16 -15.80
N PHE A 99 31.18 10.38 -16.28
CA PHE A 99 30.44 11.56 -15.83
C PHE A 99 28.97 11.51 -16.24
N LEU A 100 28.68 11.14 -17.48
CA LEU A 100 27.32 11.00 -17.99
C LEU A 100 26.55 9.93 -17.21
N ASN A 101 27.19 8.80 -16.95
CA ASN A 101 26.59 7.69 -16.22
C ASN A 101 26.32 8.07 -14.75
N ARG A 102 27.24 8.81 -14.12
CA ARG A 102 27.03 9.38 -12.79
C ARG A 102 25.84 10.34 -12.77
N LEU A 103 25.75 11.24 -13.75
CA LEU A 103 24.66 12.20 -13.85
C LEU A 103 23.30 11.50 -14.05
N CYS A 104 23.25 10.47 -14.91
CA CYS A 104 22.05 9.66 -15.11
C CYS A 104 21.59 8.96 -13.83
N ARG A 105 22.52 8.39 -13.05
CA ARG A 105 22.18 7.75 -11.76
C ARG A 105 21.58 8.73 -10.78
N GLU A 106 22.19 9.91 -10.65
CA GLU A 106 21.73 10.94 -9.72
C GLU A 106 20.35 11.49 -10.12
N LEU A 107 20.11 11.67 -11.42
CA LEU A 107 18.79 12.03 -11.94
C LEU A 107 17.73 10.95 -11.70
N GLN A 108 18.10 9.66 -11.85
CA GLN A 108 17.19 8.54 -11.57
C GLN A 108 16.84 8.44 -10.09
N GLU A 109 17.80 8.70 -9.19
CA GLU A 109 17.54 8.72 -7.75
C GLU A 109 16.58 9.86 -7.37
N GLN A 110 16.79 11.07 -7.89
CA GLN A 110 15.86 12.18 -7.65
C GLN A 110 14.47 11.91 -8.24
N ALA A 111 14.40 11.33 -9.45
CA ALA A 111 13.12 10.98 -10.07
C ALA A 111 12.36 9.94 -9.24
N LYS A 112 13.05 8.94 -8.67
CA LYS A 112 12.44 7.96 -7.75
C LYS A 112 11.91 8.62 -6.49
N LEU A 113 12.68 9.50 -5.85
CA LEU A 113 12.26 10.21 -4.65
C LEU A 113 11.03 11.09 -4.92
N LEU A 114 11.00 11.79 -6.06
CA LEU A 114 9.84 12.57 -6.49
C LEU A 114 8.63 11.69 -6.76
N GLN A 115 8.81 10.55 -7.44
CA GLN A 115 7.72 9.62 -7.74
C GLN A 115 7.17 8.94 -6.47
N GLU A 116 8.01 8.64 -5.48
CA GLU A 116 7.58 8.15 -4.17
C GLU A 116 6.78 9.21 -3.41
N SER A 117 7.26 10.46 -3.40
CA SER A 117 6.50 11.59 -2.85
C SER A 117 5.19 11.82 -3.58
N GLU A 118 5.15 11.68 -4.91
CA GLU A 118 3.95 11.85 -5.72
C GLU A 118 2.95 10.72 -5.46
N LYS A 119 3.39 9.47 -5.35
CA LYS A 119 2.53 8.33 -4.97
C LYS A 119 1.97 8.49 -3.56
N LEU A 120 2.76 8.97 -2.61
CA LEU A 120 2.27 9.32 -1.26
C LEU A 120 1.25 10.45 -1.33
N THR A 121 1.54 11.51 -2.10
CA THR A 121 0.63 12.64 -2.29
C THR A 121 -0.66 12.21 -2.99
N GLN A 122 -0.58 11.29 -3.95
CA GLN A 122 -1.72 10.77 -4.71
C GLN A 122 -2.53 9.80 -3.86
N ALA A 123 -1.91 8.92 -3.06
CA ALA A 123 -2.60 8.07 -2.09
C ALA A 123 -3.38 8.91 -1.07
N ILE A 124 -2.83 10.06 -0.66
CA ILE A 124 -3.52 11.04 0.21
C ILE A 124 -4.60 11.83 -0.57
N ALA A 125 -4.36 12.14 -1.84
CA ALA A 125 -5.28 12.93 -2.67
C ALA A 125 -6.42 12.12 -3.33
N THR A 126 -6.41 10.78 -3.23
CA THR A 126 -7.45 9.94 -3.84
C THR A 126 -8.78 10.02 -3.09
N HIS A 127 -8.79 10.55 -1.87
CA HIS A 127 -10.00 10.88 -1.14
C HIS A 127 -10.20 12.39 -1.10
N VAL A 128 -10.98 12.90 -2.05
CA VAL A 128 -11.50 14.29 -2.07
C VAL A 128 -12.30 14.62 -0.79
N ALA A 129 -12.64 13.61 0.03
CA ALA A 129 -13.35 13.71 1.29
C ALA A 129 -12.46 13.80 2.55
N ASP A 130 -11.15 13.60 2.45
CA ASP A 130 -10.29 13.55 3.65
C ASP A 130 -9.83 14.94 4.09
N GLY A 131 -10.00 15.18 5.39
CA GLY A 131 -9.56 16.41 6.03
C GLY A 131 -8.05 16.40 6.25
N ILE A 132 -7.34 17.29 5.55
CA ILE A 132 -5.89 17.45 5.72
C ILE A 132 -5.62 18.70 6.55
N ILE A 133 -4.85 18.54 7.62
CA ILE A 133 -4.51 19.59 8.59
C ILE A 133 -2.99 19.56 8.82
N THR A 134 -2.33 20.70 8.74
CA THR A 134 -0.93 20.82 9.19
C THR A 134 -0.89 21.50 10.55
N LEU A 135 -0.14 20.92 11.48
CA LEU A 135 0.09 21.46 12.81
C LEU A 135 1.52 21.97 12.95
N HIS A 136 1.70 23.06 13.69
CA HIS A 136 3.00 23.54 14.17
C HIS A 136 2.88 23.77 15.69
N GLN A 137 3.71 23.09 16.48
CA GLN A 137 3.65 23.14 17.96
C GLN A 137 2.25 22.86 18.54
N GLY A 138 1.48 21.97 17.91
CA GLY A 138 0.11 21.61 18.32
C GLY A 138 -0.99 22.57 17.87
N GLN A 139 -0.64 23.66 17.18
CA GLN A 139 -1.59 24.62 16.62
C GLN A 139 -1.83 24.39 15.12
N ILE A 140 -3.06 24.62 14.66
CA ILE A 140 -3.45 24.46 13.25
C ILE A 140 -2.84 25.59 12.41
N GLU A 141 -1.98 25.23 11.46
CA GLU A 141 -1.39 26.17 10.50
C GLU A 141 -2.18 26.19 9.19
N THR A 142 -2.57 25.02 8.69
CA THR A 142 -3.31 24.86 7.44
C THR A 142 -4.50 23.92 7.61
N PHE A 143 -5.54 24.16 6.83
CA PHE A 143 -6.81 23.43 6.89
C PHE A 143 -7.40 23.38 5.47
N ASN A 144 -7.55 22.18 4.88
CA ASN A 144 -8.04 22.06 3.50
C ASN A 144 -9.59 22.22 3.41
N SER A 145 -10.13 22.25 2.18
CA SER A 145 -11.58 22.39 1.98
C SER A 145 -12.39 21.19 2.46
N ALA A 146 -11.86 19.97 2.36
CA ALA A 146 -12.54 18.77 2.86
C ALA A 146 -12.64 18.79 4.39
N ALA A 147 -11.62 19.27 5.10
CA ALA A 147 -11.66 19.49 6.53
C ALA A 147 -12.69 20.57 6.92
N THR A 148 -12.81 21.61 6.08
CA THR A 148 -13.85 22.66 6.21
C THR A 148 -15.25 22.07 6.07
N GLN A 149 -15.48 21.20 5.09
CA GLN A 149 -16.76 20.52 4.91
C GLN A 149 -17.05 19.50 6.02
N MET A 150 -16.03 18.77 6.47
CA MET A 150 -16.15 17.71 7.46
C MET A 150 -16.44 18.26 8.87
N PHE A 151 -15.78 19.34 9.28
CA PHE A 151 -15.92 19.91 10.62
C PHE A 151 -16.78 21.18 10.69
N GLY A 152 -17.08 21.81 9.55
CA GLY A 152 -17.92 23.02 9.45
C GLY A 152 -17.24 24.31 9.91
N TYR A 153 -15.91 24.30 10.09
CA TYR A 153 -15.12 25.48 10.46
C TYR A 153 -14.42 26.08 9.27
N GLU A 154 -14.43 27.41 9.17
CA GLU A 154 -13.64 28.12 8.17
C GLU A 154 -12.15 28.13 8.56
N PRO A 155 -11.20 28.08 7.60
CA PRO A 155 -9.76 28.09 7.88
C PRO A 155 -9.32 29.27 8.77
N ALA A 156 -9.97 30.42 8.62
CA ALA A 156 -9.69 31.61 9.44
C ALA A 156 -10.12 31.46 10.91
N GLU A 157 -11.11 30.62 11.20
CA GLU A 157 -11.62 30.38 12.56
C GLU A 157 -10.74 29.39 13.34
N VAL A 158 -10.01 28.52 12.65
CA VAL A 158 -9.20 27.45 13.25
C VAL A 158 -7.70 27.73 13.23
N LYS A 159 -7.24 28.63 12.36
CA LYS A 159 -5.81 28.98 12.28
C LYS A 159 -5.28 29.50 13.62
N GLY A 160 -4.19 28.91 14.11
CA GLY A 160 -3.55 29.22 15.39
C GLY A 160 -4.25 28.64 16.62
N LYS A 161 -5.39 27.95 16.45
CA LYS A 161 -6.03 27.21 17.55
C LYS A 161 -5.45 25.82 17.69
N GLU A 162 -5.59 25.26 18.87
CA GLU A 162 -5.16 23.90 19.18
C GLU A 162 -6.07 22.85 18.51
N ILE A 163 -5.49 21.72 18.10
CA ILE A 163 -6.25 20.62 17.46
C ILE A 163 -7.31 20.00 18.38
N SER A 164 -7.20 20.19 19.70
CA SER A 164 -8.17 19.73 20.70
C SER A 164 -9.60 20.27 20.49
N LEU A 165 -9.74 21.39 19.76
CA LEU A 165 -11.05 21.91 19.32
C LEU A 165 -11.81 20.94 18.42
N LEU A 166 -11.10 20.24 17.53
CA LEU A 166 -11.67 19.32 16.54
C LEU A 166 -11.71 17.89 17.10
N LEU A 167 -10.70 17.55 17.91
CA LEU A 167 -10.48 16.25 18.51
C LEU A 167 -10.50 16.40 20.04
N PRO A 168 -11.68 16.33 20.69
CA PRO A 168 -11.74 16.45 22.14
C PRO A 168 -10.85 15.40 22.80
N LEU A 169 -10.06 15.87 23.77
CA LEU A 169 -9.31 15.04 24.70
C LEU A 169 -10.37 14.22 25.45
N ALA A 170 -10.23 12.88 25.44
CA ALA A 170 -11.22 11.92 25.94
C ALA A 170 -11.98 12.42 27.19
N ASP A 171 -13.31 12.27 27.15
CA ASP A 171 -14.27 12.81 28.10
C ASP A 171 -13.80 12.80 29.56
N GLU A 172 -13.79 13.97 30.20
CA GLU A 172 -13.81 14.10 31.67
C GLU A 172 -15.18 13.65 32.25
N ASP A 173 -16.22 13.57 31.41
CA ASP A 173 -17.56 13.14 31.78
C ASP A 173 -17.82 11.73 31.26
N GLY A 174 -17.71 10.72 32.14
CA GLY A 174 -17.84 9.28 31.85
C GLY A 174 -19.19 8.82 31.27
N GLY A 175 -19.53 9.26 30.07
CA GLY A 175 -20.71 8.88 29.31
C GLY A 175 -20.44 7.67 28.42
N ALA A 176 -20.66 6.46 28.98
CA ALA A 176 -21.12 5.21 28.35
C ALA A 176 -20.65 4.73 26.94
N ILE A 177 -19.73 5.39 26.24
CA ILE A 177 -19.15 4.94 24.94
C ILE A 177 -17.68 4.51 25.12
N ALA A 178 -17.21 4.41 26.36
CA ALA A 178 -15.84 4.07 26.74
C ALA A 178 -15.56 2.55 26.81
N GLN A 179 -16.09 1.73 25.90
CA GLN A 179 -15.81 0.28 25.88
C GLN A 179 -15.10 -0.24 24.62
N SER A 180 -14.56 0.62 23.75
CA SER A 180 -13.78 0.13 22.62
C SER A 180 -12.68 1.11 22.21
N ASN A 181 -11.51 1.00 22.83
CA ASN A 181 -10.21 1.44 22.31
C ASN A 181 -10.03 2.89 21.81
N SER A 182 -10.97 3.80 22.04
CA SER A 182 -10.97 5.19 21.53
C SER A 182 -10.10 6.17 22.33
N THR A 183 -9.26 5.66 23.23
CA THR A 183 -8.61 6.48 24.25
C THR A 183 -7.36 7.20 23.73
N GLN A 184 -7.48 8.53 23.63
CA GLN A 184 -6.40 9.55 23.61
C GLN A 184 -5.63 9.77 22.30
N ILE A 185 -6.32 10.17 21.22
CA ILE A 185 -5.63 10.66 20.03
C ILE A 185 -4.94 12.01 20.31
N ALA A 186 -5.66 13.00 20.85
CA ALA A 186 -5.13 14.35 21.06
C ALA A 186 -3.84 14.43 21.93
N PRO A 187 -3.72 13.76 23.10
CA PRO A 187 -2.48 13.79 23.87
C PRO A 187 -1.34 13.05 23.16
N GLN A 188 -1.62 12.01 22.39
CA GLN A 188 -0.60 11.25 21.65
C GLN A 188 -0.09 12.03 20.42
N ILE A 189 -0.98 12.80 19.77
CA ILE A 189 -0.61 13.76 18.72
C ILE A 189 0.25 14.88 19.31
N MET A 190 -0.04 15.37 20.52
CA MET A 190 0.72 16.47 21.14
C MET A 190 2.07 16.02 21.69
N THR A 191 2.11 14.91 22.43
CA THR A 191 3.34 14.38 23.08
C THR A 191 4.31 13.70 22.11
N GLY A 192 3.95 13.58 20.83
CA GLY A 192 4.74 12.88 19.82
C GLY A 192 4.70 11.35 19.96
N LYS A 193 4.11 10.78 21.02
CA LYS A 193 4.09 9.33 21.29
C LYS A 193 3.39 8.47 20.23
N LEU A 194 2.78 9.06 19.20
CA LEU A 194 2.42 8.39 17.95
C LEU A 194 3.67 8.02 17.08
N PHE A 195 4.80 7.70 17.71
CA PHE A 195 6.13 7.41 17.13
C PHE A 195 6.23 6.01 16.48
N GLN A 196 5.15 5.49 15.90
CA GLN A 196 5.23 4.28 15.07
C GLN A 196 4.65 4.57 13.69
N PRO A 197 5.33 4.13 12.62
CA PRO A 197 4.94 4.46 11.27
C PRO A 197 3.55 3.90 11.02
N VAL A 198 2.60 4.75 10.65
CA VAL A 198 1.30 4.34 10.10
C VAL A 198 0.37 3.63 11.11
N ARG A 199 0.11 4.21 12.28
CA ARG A 199 -1.08 3.81 13.07
C ARG A 199 -2.25 4.74 12.78
N GLN A 200 -3.16 4.26 11.94
CA GLN A 200 -4.52 4.78 11.86
C GLN A 200 -5.19 4.57 13.23
N GLN A 201 -5.62 5.64 13.88
CA GLN A 201 -6.35 5.57 15.15
C GLN A 201 -7.79 6.01 14.94
N ARG A 202 -8.74 5.18 15.39
CA ARG A 202 -10.16 5.53 15.42
C ARG A 202 -10.46 6.40 16.63
N GLY A 203 -11.23 7.46 16.43
CA GLY A 203 -11.66 8.38 17.47
C GLY A 203 -12.96 9.09 17.12
N MET A 204 -13.31 10.09 17.91
CA MET A 204 -14.50 10.92 17.70
C MET A 204 -14.07 12.36 17.38
N GLY A 205 -14.50 12.85 16.23
CA GLY A 205 -14.40 14.25 15.84
C GLY A 205 -15.62 15.02 16.33
N LYS A 206 -15.46 16.32 16.57
CA LYS A 206 -16.58 17.20 16.94
C LYS A 206 -16.83 18.25 15.85
N HIS A 207 -17.99 18.17 15.21
CA HIS A 207 -18.42 19.17 14.24
C HIS A 207 -18.72 20.52 14.94
N LYS A 208 -18.65 21.65 14.23
CA LYS A 208 -18.97 22.99 14.75
C LYS A 208 -20.36 23.08 15.41
N ALA A 209 -21.33 22.32 14.89
CA ALA A 209 -22.67 22.21 15.47
C ALA A 209 -22.72 21.43 16.80
N GLY A 210 -21.61 20.84 17.25
CA GLY A 210 -21.50 20.07 18.48
C GLY A 210 -21.76 18.58 18.33
N THR A 211 -22.15 18.10 17.15
CA THR A 211 -22.40 16.68 16.87
C THR A 211 -21.08 15.90 16.78
N PRO A 212 -20.88 14.85 17.61
CA PRO A 212 -19.74 13.96 17.46
C PRO A 212 -19.95 13.02 16.27
N PHE A 213 -18.88 12.70 15.55
CA PHE A 213 -18.90 11.73 14.46
C PHE A 213 -17.61 10.89 14.46
N PRO A 214 -17.68 9.60 14.09
CA PRO A 214 -16.54 8.72 14.13
C PRO A 214 -15.55 9.07 13.01
N ILE A 215 -14.28 9.15 13.37
CA ILE A 215 -13.19 9.51 12.46
C ILE A 215 -12.01 8.56 12.62
N GLU A 216 -11.20 8.49 11.58
CA GLU A 216 -9.92 7.79 11.58
C GLU A 216 -8.80 8.79 11.29
N VAL A 217 -7.85 8.88 12.22
CA VAL A 217 -6.77 9.89 12.18
C VAL A 217 -5.43 9.21 11.94
N SER A 218 -4.67 9.77 11.01
CA SER A 218 -3.28 9.41 10.72
C SER A 218 -2.40 10.62 10.91
N VAL A 219 -1.29 10.48 11.65
CA VAL A 219 -0.32 11.56 11.86
C VAL A 219 1.02 11.17 11.27
N SER A 220 1.64 12.11 10.56
CA SER A 220 2.99 11.98 10.00
C SER A 220 3.80 13.22 10.32
N ASP A 221 4.98 13.04 10.92
CA ASP A 221 5.88 14.15 11.22
C ASP A 221 6.62 14.60 9.95
N ILE A 222 6.73 15.91 9.76
CA ILE A 222 7.57 16.53 8.73
C ILE A 222 8.86 16.98 9.41
N PRO A 223 10.00 16.30 9.20
CA PRO A 223 11.24 16.55 9.96
C PRO A 223 11.86 17.92 9.70
N VAL A 224 11.39 18.63 8.67
CA VAL A 224 11.81 19.99 8.33
C VAL A 224 10.76 20.95 8.90
N ASN A 225 11.05 21.58 10.04
CA ASN A 225 10.28 22.66 10.71
C ASN A 225 9.29 22.28 11.84
N ASP A 226 9.45 21.16 12.57
CA ASP A 226 8.55 20.78 13.69
C ASP A 226 7.05 20.82 13.33
N ARG A 227 6.76 20.49 12.06
CA ARG A 227 5.40 20.44 11.53
C ARG A 227 4.90 18.99 11.55
N ARG A 228 3.61 18.82 11.83
CA ARG A 228 2.94 17.52 11.74
C ARG A 228 1.83 17.59 10.71
N LEU A 229 1.77 16.61 9.82
CA LEU A 229 0.65 16.40 8.92
C LEU A 229 -0.35 15.47 9.60
N VAL A 230 -1.59 15.91 9.71
CA VAL A 230 -2.71 15.13 10.23
C VAL A 230 -3.72 14.93 9.11
N VAL A 231 -4.01 13.67 8.80
CA VAL A 231 -5.04 13.28 7.83
C VAL A 231 -6.18 12.64 8.59
N ILE A 232 -7.39 13.14 8.37
CA ILE A 232 -8.61 12.72 9.05
C ILE A 232 -9.59 12.18 8.01
N HIS A 233 -10.07 10.97 8.23
CA HIS A 233 -11.09 10.32 7.40
C HIS A 233 -12.39 10.23 8.20
N ASP A 234 -13.50 10.61 7.59
CA ASP A 234 -14.82 10.36 8.15
C ASP A 234 -15.21 8.89 7.90
N ILE A 235 -15.41 8.13 8.97
CA ILE A 235 -15.76 6.70 8.89
C ILE A 235 -17.24 6.45 9.25
N THR A 236 -18.08 7.49 9.30
CA THR A 236 -19.51 7.39 9.66
C THR A 236 -20.25 6.38 8.78
N ALA A 237 -20.10 6.48 7.45
CA ALA A 237 -20.73 5.55 6.52
C ALA A 237 -20.23 4.11 6.69
N LYS A 238 -18.93 3.95 7.00
CA LYS A 238 -18.31 2.64 7.23
C LYS A 238 -18.85 1.99 8.51
N GLU A 239 -18.91 2.74 9.61
CA GLU A 239 -19.46 2.21 10.87
C GLU A 239 -20.95 1.90 10.77
N GLN A 240 -21.73 2.71 10.04
CA GLN A 240 -23.14 2.42 9.78
C GLN A 240 -23.33 1.13 8.99
N ALA A 241 -22.52 0.91 7.94
CA ALA A 241 -22.56 -0.32 7.16
C ALA A 241 -22.11 -1.55 7.98
N GLU A 242 -21.04 -1.42 8.77
CA GLU A 242 -20.58 -2.47 9.68
C GLU A 242 -21.64 -2.82 10.74
N ALA A 243 -22.32 -1.83 11.30
CA ALA A 243 -23.39 -2.02 12.27
C ALA A 243 -24.61 -2.73 11.66
N GLU A 244 -25.00 -2.38 10.44
CA GLU A 244 -26.12 -3.02 9.74
C GLU A 244 -25.81 -4.48 9.38
N LEU A 245 -24.62 -4.74 8.84
CA LEU A 245 -24.17 -6.11 8.58
C LEU A 245 -24.16 -6.97 9.85
N LYS A 246 -23.70 -6.39 10.97
CA LYS A 246 -23.71 -7.09 12.26
C LYS A 246 -25.13 -7.39 12.75
N ARG A 247 -26.08 -6.46 12.55
CA ARG A 247 -27.50 -6.70 12.87
C ARG A 247 -28.07 -7.85 12.05
N GLN A 248 -27.85 -7.85 10.73
CA GLN A 248 -28.32 -8.89 9.83
C GLN A 248 -27.71 -10.25 10.16
N SER A 249 -26.40 -10.31 10.44
CA SER A 249 -25.74 -11.54 10.88
C SER A 249 -26.32 -12.09 12.17
N ASN A 250 -26.58 -11.23 13.16
CA ASN A 250 -27.20 -11.64 14.41
C ASN A 250 -28.62 -12.17 14.20
N GLU A 251 -29.40 -11.55 13.32
CA GLU A 251 -30.75 -11.98 13.00
C GLU A 251 -30.75 -13.34 12.28
N LEU A 252 -29.86 -13.52 11.30
CA LEU A 252 -29.68 -14.81 10.63
C LEU A 252 -29.28 -15.91 11.63
N ASN A 253 -28.38 -15.63 12.57
CA ASN A 253 -28.00 -16.59 13.60
C ASN A 253 -29.18 -16.95 14.52
N ARG A 254 -30.02 -15.98 14.89
CA ARG A 254 -31.24 -16.23 15.68
C ARG A 254 -32.24 -17.10 14.92
N LEU A 255 -32.49 -16.80 13.64
CA LEU A 255 -33.39 -17.61 12.82
C LEU A 255 -32.85 -19.02 12.61
N ASN A 256 -31.55 -19.18 12.36
CA ASN A 256 -30.93 -20.48 12.18
C ASN A 256 -30.97 -21.33 13.45
N THR A 257 -30.75 -20.72 14.62
CA THR A 257 -30.88 -21.44 15.91
C THR A 257 -32.34 -21.84 16.19
N ALA A 258 -33.31 -20.97 15.90
CA ALA A 258 -34.72 -21.30 16.03
C ALA A 258 -35.14 -22.44 15.07
N LEU A 259 -34.68 -22.39 13.81
CA LEU A 259 -34.93 -23.42 12.80
C LEU A 259 -34.28 -24.76 13.16
N SER A 260 -33.05 -24.74 13.70
CA SER A 260 -32.38 -25.94 14.19
C SER A 260 -33.14 -26.58 15.36
N LYS A 261 -33.69 -25.77 16.27
CA LYS A 261 -34.50 -26.24 17.39
C LYS A 261 -35.78 -26.92 16.91
N THR A 262 -36.55 -26.27 16.05
CA THR A 262 -37.79 -26.87 15.50
C THR A 262 -37.51 -28.12 14.68
N LYS A 263 -36.42 -28.13 13.91
CA LYS A 263 -35.97 -29.34 13.19
C LYS A 263 -35.67 -30.48 14.16
N SER A 264 -34.98 -30.21 15.28
CA SER A 264 -34.69 -31.21 16.30
C SER A 264 -35.97 -31.74 16.97
N GLU A 265 -36.93 -30.85 17.26
CA GLU A 265 -38.22 -31.22 17.85
C GLU A 265 -39.02 -32.14 16.90
N LEU A 266 -39.10 -31.79 15.62
CA LEU A 266 -39.72 -32.62 14.59
C LEU A 266 -39.03 -33.98 14.44
N GLN A 267 -37.69 -34.00 14.48
CA GLN A 267 -36.95 -35.25 14.39
C GLN A 267 -37.19 -36.16 15.61
N SER A 268 -37.40 -35.59 16.80
CA SER A 268 -37.79 -36.37 17.98
C SER A 268 -39.20 -36.96 17.85
N VAL A 269 -40.17 -36.19 17.33
CA VAL A 269 -41.53 -36.69 17.05
C VAL A 269 -41.50 -37.82 16.02
N TYR A 270 -40.67 -37.67 14.99
CA TYR A 270 -40.48 -38.68 13.95
C TYR A 270 -39.96 -40.00 14.53
N VAL A 271 -38.91 -39.97 15.36
CA VAL A 271 -38.37 -41.18 16.00
C VAL A 271 -39.44 -41.85 16.86
N ALA A 272 -40.18 -41.09 17.67
CA ALA A 272 -41.26 -41.64 18.50
C ALA A 272 -42.36 -42.31 17.66
N CYS A 273 -42.73 -41.74 16.51
CA CYS A 273 -43.69 -42.34 15.59
C CYS A 273 -43.20 -43.67 15.00
N TYR A 274 -41.92 -43.75 14.63
CA TYR A 274 -41.30 -44.99 14.17
C TYR A 274 -41.28 -46.07 15.26
N ASP A 275 -40.90 -45.69 16.47
CA ASP A 275 -40.83 -46.61 17.61
C ASP A 275 -42.22 -47.15 18.00
N LEU A 276 -43.28 -46.35 17.84
CA LEU A 276 -44.68 -46.76 18.09
C LEU A 276 -45.26 -47.67 16.99
N LYS A 277 -44.73 -47.61 15.77
CA LYS A 277 -45.20 -48.44 14.66
C LYS A 277 -44.97 -49.93 14.90
N SER A 278 -43.80 -50.30 15.45
CA SER A 278 -43.44 -51.69 15.71
C SER A 278 -44.37 -52.40 16.71
N PRO A 279 -44.65 -51.86 17.92
CA PRO A 279 -45.57 -52.49 18.86
C PRO A 279 -47.02 -52.50 18.35
N LEU A 280 -47.47 -51.50 17.58
CA LEU A 280 -48.80 -51.52 16.95
C LEU A 280 -48.94 -52.67 15.96
N GLN A 281 -47.95 -52.89 15.11
CA GLN A 281 -47.93 -54.03 14.19
C GLN A 281 -47.92 -55.37 14.96
N ALA A 282 -47.20 -55.45 16.08
CA ALA A 282 -47.23 -56.64 16.93
C ALA A 282 -48.63 -56.89 17.51
N ILE A 283 -49.31 -55.85 18.01
CA ILE A 283 -50.69 -55.95 18.52
C ILE A 283 -51.66 -56.35 17.39
N ALA A 284 -51.51 -55.77 16.19
CA ALA A 284 -52.32 -56.14 15.02
C ALA A 284 -52.16 -57.63 14.67
N HIS A 285 -50.91 -58.10 14.60
CA HIS A 285 -50.60 -59.49 14.28
C HIS A 285 -51.10 -60.45 15.37
N LEU A 286 -50.87 -60.14 16.65
CA LEU A 286 -51.34 -60.96 17.77
C LEU A 286 -52.86 -61.03 17.82
N SER A 287 -53.56 -59.90 17.62
CA SER A 287 -55.02 -59.87 17.54
C SER A 287 -55.54 -60.78 16.43
N LYS A 288 -54.89 -60.74 15.25
CA LYS A 288 -55.26 -61.60 14.10
C LYS A 288 -54.99 -63.08 14.38
N TRP A 289 -53.91 -63.40 15.10
CA TRP A 289 -53.57 -64.76 15.47
C TRP A 289 -54.55 -65.33 16.53
N ILE A 290 -54.88 -64.53 17.55
CA ILE A 290 -55.86 -64.89 18.58
C ILE A 290 -57.24 -65.16 17.95
N GLU A 291 -57.68 -64.33 17.01
CA GLU A 291 -58.94 -64.56 16.27
C GLU A 291 -58.91 -65.88 15.47
N ALA A 292 -57.79 -66.18 14.81
CA ALA A 292 -57.63 -67.41 14.04
C ALA A 292 -57.61 -68.68 14.93
N ASP A 293 -57.02 -68.61 16.13
CA ASP A 293 -56.93 -69.73 17.08
C ASP A 293 -58.27 -69.93 17.84
N LEU A 294 -59.00 -68.84 18.09
CA LEU A 294 -60.31 -68.87 18.75
C LEU A 294 -61.46 -69.31 17.83
N ASN A 295 -61.25 -69.57 16.54
CA ASN A 295 -62.30 -69.93 15.56
C ASN A 295 -63.23 -71.10 15.98
N ASN A 296 -62.88 -71.87 17.02
CA ASN A 296 -63.72 -72.93 17.61
C ASN A 296 -64.37 -72.57 18.98
N TRP A 297 -64.03 -71.43 19.59
CA TRP A 297 -64.49 -70.99 20.93
C TRP A 297 -64.90 -69.50 21.01
N VAL A 298 -64.88 -68.72 19.92
CA VAL A 298 -65.38 -67.33 19.94
C VAL A 298 -66.86 -67.35 20.35
N VAL A 299 -67.14 -66.86 21.56
CA VAL A 299 -68.48 -66.52 22.01
C VAL A 299 -68.91 -65.30 21.19
N GLU A 300 -70.15 -65.26 20.71
CA GLU A 300 -70.75 -64.14 19.93
C GLU A 300 -70.56 -62.77 20.62
N GLU A 301 -70.27 -62.78 21.92
CA GLU A 301 -70.01 -61.64 22.79
C GLU A 301 -68.58 -61.03 22.68
N THR A 302 -67.55 -61.74 22.18
CA THR A 302 -66.14 -61.25 22.15
C THR A 302 -65.68 -60.69 20.78
N GLN A 303 -66.44 -60.96 19.71
CA GLN A 303 -66.17 -60.47 18.36
C GLN A 303 -66.23 -58.93 18.22
N PRO A 304 -67.17 -58.21 18.89
CA PRO A 304 -67.21 -56.75 18.85
C PRO A 304 -65.95 -56.07 19.41
N GLN A 305 -65.35 -56.65 20.45
CA GLN A 305 -64.17 -56.11 21.14
C GLN A 305 -62.92 -56.29 20.28
N MET A 306 -62.79 -57.41 19.55
CA MET A 306 -61.67 -57.61 18.61
C MET A 306 -61.76 -56.67 17.40
N ASN A 307 -62.97 -56.46 16.88
CA ASN A 307 -63.20 -55.47 15.82
C ASN A 307 -62.85 -54.05 16.28
N LEU A 308 -63.24 -53.66 17.50
CA LEU A 308 -62.90 -52.36 18.08
C LEU A 308 -61.38 -52.19 18.30
N LEU A 309 -60.68 -53.24 18.72
CA LEU A 309 -59.23 -53.21 18.89
C LEU A 309 -58.51 -53.01 17.55
N ARG A 310 -58.93 -53.73 16.50
CA ARG A 310 -58.37 -53.57 15.15
C ARG A 310 -58.64 -52.18 14.59
N GLU A 311 -59.87 -51.67 14.71
CA GLU A 311 -60.22 -50.33 14.25
C GLU A 311 -59.37 -49.24 14.95
N ARG A 312 -59.08 -49.43 16.24
CA ARG A 312 -58.18 -48.52 16.99
C ARG A 312 -56.73 -48.61 16.52
N VAL A 313 -56.21 -49.81 16.25
CA VAL A 313 -54.85 -50.01 15.73
C VAL A 313 -54.71 -49.43 14.33
N ASP A 314 -55.66 -49.69 13.43
CA ASP A 314 -55.69 -49.14 12.07
C ASP A 314 -55.76 -47.61 12.09
N ARG A 315 -56.55 -47.03 13.01
CA ARG A 315 -56.64 -45.58 13.20
C ARG A 315 -55.32 -44.99 13.70
N MET A 316 -54.64 -45.66 14.63
CA MET A 316 -53.32 -45.22 15.11
C MET A 316 -52.24 -45.34 14.03
N GLU A 317 -52.24 -46.40 13.23
CA GLU A 317 -51.33 -46.55 12.09
C GLU A 317 -51.58 -45.47 11.03
N GLY A 318 -52.83 -45.15 10.72
CA GLY A 318 -53.20 -44.06 9.82
C GLY A 318 -52.76 -42.68 10.32
N LEU A 319 -52.88 -42.41 11.63
CA LEU A 319 -52.41 -41.15 12.23
C LEU A 319 -50.88 -41.03 12.18
N ILE A 320 -50.15 -42.10 12.52
CA ILE A 320 -48.69 -42.14 12.41
C ILE A 320 -48.27 -41.94 10.95
N HIS A 321 -48.93 -42.60 10.00
CA HIS A 321 -48.63 -42.45 8.58
C HIS A 321 -48.87 -41.01 8.09
N GLY A 322 -49.95 -40.35 8.53
CA GLY A 322 -50.23 -38.95 8.23
C GLY A 322 -49.17 -37.99 8.76
N ILE A 323 -48.68 -38.20 9.99
CA ILE A 323 -47.59 -37.40 10.58
C ILE A 323 -46.28 -37.60 9.81
N LEU A 324 -45.99 -38.83 9.38
CA LEU A 324 -44.79 -39.15 8.61
C LEU A 324 -44.83 -38.59 7.17
N GLN A 325 -46.03 -38.48 6.56
CA GLN A 325 -46.19 -37.94 5.20
C GLN A 325 -46.19 -36.39 5.13
N GLN A 326 -46.61 -35.70 6.18
CA GLN A 326 -46.66 -34.23 6.20
C GLN A 326 -45.29 -33.53 6.29
N THR A 327 -44.19 -34.28 6.22
CA THR A 327 -42.84 -33.71 6.27
C THR A 327 -42.24 -33.61 4.86
N PRO A 328 -42.23 -32.42 4.22
CA PRO A 328 -41.52 -32.24 2.97
C PRO A 328 -40.00 -32.25 3.25
N GLY A 329 -39.26 -33.21 2.70
CA GLY A 329 -37.80 -33.16 2.80
C GLY A 329 -37.02 -34.45 2.62
N LYS A 330 -37.52 -35.46 1.90
CA LYS A 330 -36.67 -36.62 1.56
C LYS A 330 -36.68 -37.12 0.13
N ASP A 331 -37.41 -36.45 -0.77
CA ASP A 331 -37.29 -36.67 -2.21
C ASP A 331 -36.89 -35.33 -2.85
N GLU A 332 -35.63 -35.26 -3.30
CA GLU A 332 -34.92 -34.22 -4.08
C GLU A 332 -33.64 -33.70 -3.39
N GLY A 333 -32.50 -34.27 -3.78
CA GLY A 333 -31.14 -33.83 -3.41
C GLY A 333 -30.15 -34.98 -3.28
#